data_AF-A0A4U0UL39-F1
#
_entry.id   AF-A0A4U0UL39-F1
#
_cell.length_a   1.000
_cell.length_b   1.000
_cell.length_c   1.000
_cell.angle_alpha   90.00
_cell.angle_beta   90.00
_cell.angle_gamma   90.00
#
_symmetry.space_group_name_H-M   'P 1'
#
loop_
_entity.id
_entity.type
_entity.pdbx_description
1 polymer ?
#
loop_
_entity_poly.entity_id
_entity_poly.type
_entity_poly.pdbx_seq_one_letter_code
_entity_poly.pdbx_strand_id
1 'polypeptide(L)'
;MQSHGIPRVAATTLDKSEQARNKERKQITQYQALEKDVVDRVKAKDYSDATFQLTSQLLTQNPEYYTIWNYRRLILQHVFARELAADEAPSEQDAAAVSQADKAGLPPAQHEVLLLIKEDLQFLIPLLKQYPKCYWIWNHRSWLLGTATKHLPAHSAVTLWHAELGLVSKMLGLDSRNFHGWGYRREVVLAIERLSSNGDGEKESGSGNMVESEFAYTTKMIQSNLSNFSAWHYRSQLIPRLLSSRNADTKTRQEFLDAEFELITRALYTDPYDQSLWFYHQYLMATLSPANKQAEPVLEPCGRAEQARYLEREIGSVREMLEGAEDCKYIYQALLEYSGRYLEVEAEGEKVTLEEMRGWLRELRGIDPLREGRWRDLERKMGL
;
A
#
# COMPACT_ATOMS: atom_id res chain seq x y z
N MET A 1 1.11 23.88 6.03
CA MET A 1 1.07 22.74 5.07
C MET A 1 1.97 23.10 3.90
N GLN A 2 3.10 22.41 3.74
CA GLN A 2 3.95 22.59 2.56
C GLN A 2 3.21 21.99 1.36
N SER A 3 2.88 22.80 0.35
CA SER A 3 2.18 22.34 -0.85
C SER A 3 3.13 21.50 -1.72
N HIS A 4 2.73 20.27 -2.07
CA HIS A 4 3.45 19.44 -3.01
C HIS A 4 3.34 19.98 -4.45
N GLY A 5 4.39 19.81 -5.25
CA GLY A 5 4.35 20.11 -6.68
C GLY A 5 4.56 21.58 -7.06
N ILE A 6 5.14 22.43 -6.19
CA ILE A 6 5.54 23.78 -6.57
C ILE A 6 6.55 23.67 -7.73
N PRO A 7 6.23 24.14 -8.94
CA PRO A 7 7.20 24.18 -10.03
C PRO A 7 8.40 25.00 -9.56
N ARG A 8 9.63 24.54 -9.84
CA ARG A 8 10.81 25.39 -9.60
C ARG A 8 10.77 26.54 -10.61
N VAL A 9 10.13 27.64 -10.24
CA VAL A 9 10.15 28.88 -11.02
C VAL A 9 11.41 29.63 -10.58
N ALA A 10 12.28 29.99 -11.53
CA ALA A 10 13.41 30.86 -11.23
C ALA A 10 12.87 32.18 -10.64
N ALA A 11 13.53 32.74 -9.63
CA ALA A 11 13.10 34.00 -9.00
C ALA A 11 12.97 35.17 -10.01
N THR A 12 13.56 35.04 -11.21
CA THR A 12 13.49 36.00 -12.32
C THR A 12 12.27 35.86 -13.22
N THR A 13 11.48 34.79 -13.13
CA THR A 13 10.22 34.58 -13.88
C THR A 13 8.96 34.83 -13.05
N LEU A 14 9.08 35.58 -11.95
CA LEU A 14 8.00 35.85 -11.00
C LEU A 14 6.90 36.79 -11.51
N ASP A 15 7.09 37.52 -12.62
CA ASP A 15 6.04 38.40 -13.14
C ASP A 15 5.09 37.62 -14.06
N LYS A 16 4.14 36.91 -13.43
CA LYS A 16 2.95 36.40 -14.14
C LYS A 16 2.36 37.58 -14.92
N SER A 17 2.12 37.40 -16.22
CA SER A 17 1.49 38.44 -17.05
C SER A 17 0.22 38.98 -16.37
N GLU A 18 -0.09 40.25 -16.57
CA GLU A 18 -1.30 40.84 -16.00
C GLU A 18 -2.57 40.05 -16.36
N GLN A 19 -2.61 39.50 -17.57
CA GLN A 19 -3.66 38.58 -18.01
C GLN A 19 -3.73 37.29 -17.18
N ALA A 20 -2.59 36.66 -16.86
CA ALA A 20 -2.55 35.47 -16.01
C ALA A 20 -3.00 35.78 -14.57
N ARG A 21 -2.57 36.93 -14.01
CA ARG A 21 -3.01 37.41 -12.68
C ARG A 21 -4.51 37.68 -12.65
N ASN A 22 -5.06 38.29 -13.70
CA ASN A 22 -6.50 38.56 -13.81
C ASN A 22 -7.31 37.28 -13.95
N LYS A 23 -6.82 36.28 -14.70
CA LYS A 23 -7.43 34.95 -14.79
C LYS A 23 -7.47 34.25 -13.42
N GLU A 24 -6.34 34.24 -12.72
CA GLU A 24 -6.21 33.64 -11.38
C GLU A 24 -7.13 34.35 -10.37
N ARG A 25 -7.19 35.68 -10.38
CA ARG A 25 -8.12 36.45 -9.54
C ARG A 25 -9.58 36.06 -9.80
N LYS A 26 -9.97 35.93 -11.07
CA LYS A 26 -11.33 35.53 -11.44
C LYS A 26 -11.65 34.11 -10.94
N GLN A 27 -10.71 33.18 -11.05
CA GLN A 27 -10.85 31.81 -10.52
C GLN A 27 -10.99 31.81 -9.00
N ILE A 28 -10.17 32.59 -8.29
CA ILE A 28 -10.26 32.72 -6.83
C ILE A 28 -11.62 33.27 -6.41
N THR A 29 -12.10 34.34 -7.06
CA THR A 29 -13.42 34.92 -6.75
C THR A 29 -14.55 33.91 -6.98
N GLN A 30 -14.49 33.14 -8.07
CA GLN A 30 -15.47 32.09 -8.35
C GLN A 30 -15.42 30.97 -7.31
N TYR A 31 -14.22 30.53 -6.92
CA TYR A 31 -14.04 29.52 -5.87
C TYR A 31 -14.59 30.01 -4.53
N GLN A 32 -14.26 31.23 -4.11
CA GLN A 32 -14.73 31.82 -2.86
C GLN A 32 -16.26 31.98 -2.82
N ALA A 33 -16.87 32.34 -3.94
CA ALA A 33 -18.33 32.42 -4.05
C ALA A 33 -18.98 31.04 -3.89
N LEU A 34 -18.45 30.02 -4.57
CA LEU A 34 -18.92 28.63 -4.45
C LEU A 34 -18.72 28.08 -3.03
N GLU A 35 -17.54 28.28 -2.46
CA GLU A 35 -17.23 27.88 -1.09
C GLU A 35 -18.21 28.52 -0.10
N LYS A 36 -18.46 29.82 -0.23
CA LYS A 36 -19.39 30.54 0.63
C LYS A 36 -20.80 29.95 0.55
N ASP A 37 -21.32 29.72 -0.66
CA ASP A 37 -22.66 29.14 -0.85
C ASP A 37 -22.75 27.74 -0.20
N VAL A 38 -21.76 26.88 -0.46
CA VAL A 38 -21.72 25.54 0.14
C VAL A 38 -21.65 25.63 1.68
N VAL A 39 -20.79 26.50 2.23
CA VAL A 39 -20.64 26.65 3.68
C VAL A 39 -21.90 27.21 4.33
N ASP A 40 -22.59 28.14 3.69
CA ASP A 40 -23.85 28.69 4.23
C ASP A 40 -24.97 27.64 4.21
N ARG A 41 -25.01 26.76 3.19
CA ARG A 41 -25.90 25.58 3.14
C ARG A 41 -25.55 24.54 4.20
N VAL A 42 -24.25 24.31 4.44
CA VAL A 42 -23.76 23.43 5.52
C VAL A 42 -24.25 23.92 6.88
N LYS A 43 -24.16 25.23 7.15
CA LYS A 43 -24.68 25.83 8.39
C LYS A 43 -26.20 25.68 8.51
N ALA A 44 -26.91 25.80 7.39
CA ALA A 44 -28.35 25.60 7.32
C ALA A 44 -28.78 24.13 7.42
N LYS A 45 -27.84 23.18 7.43
CA LYS A 45 -28.10 21.72 7.39
C LYS A 45 -28.96 21.32 6.18
N ASP A 46 -28.73 21.97 5.04
CA ASP A 46 -29.37 21.66 3.77
C ASP A 46 -28.83 20.33 3.20
N TYR A 47 -29.67 19.29 3.20
CA TYR A 47 -29.36 17.96 2.65
C TYR A 47 -29.98 17.72 1.26
N SER A 48 -30.29 18.77 0.51
CA SER A 48 -30.83 18.67 -0.85
C SER A 48 -29.80 18.14 -1.87
N ASP A 49 -30.31 17.58 -2.97
CA ASP A 49 -29.49 17.23 -4.14
C ASP A 49 -28.73 18.44 -4.69
N ALA A 50 -29.36 19.63 -4.71
CA ALA A 50 -28.68 20.86 -5.11
C ALA A 50 -27.39 21.11 -4.29
N THR A 51 -27.46 20.92 -2.97
CA THR A 51 -26.27 21.03 -2.11
C THR A 51 -25.28 19.91 -2.37
N PHE A 52 -25.75 18.68 -2.61
CA PHE A 52 -24.89 17.55 -2.99
C PHE A 52 -24.08 17.86 -4.26
N GLN A 53 -24.71 18.39 -5.31
CA GLN A 53 -24.04 18.78 -6.55
C GLN A 53 -23.03 19.92 -6.33
N LEU A 54 -23.35 20.90 -5.49
CA LEU A 54 -22.41 21.96 -5.14
C LEU A 54 -21.19 21.42 -4.38
N THR A 55 -21.36 20.42 -3.50
CA THR A 55 -20.20 19.73 -2.89
C THR A 55 -19.34 19.04 -3.94
N SER A 56 -19.93 18.40 -4.96
CA SER A 56 -19.20 17.78 -6.08
C SER A 56 -18.35 18.80 -6.83
N GLN A 57 -18.94 19.96 -7.15
CA GLN A 57 -18.25 21.05 -7.84
C GLN A 57 -17.07 21.60 -7.02
N LEU A 58 -17.29 21.81 -5.73
CA LEU A 58 -16.25 22.35 -4.84
C LEU A 58 -15.10 21.35 -4.66
N LEU A 59 -15.41 20.06 -4.47
CA LEU A 59 -14.41 19.00 -4.32
C LEU A 59 -13.64 18.69 -5.61
N THR A 60 -14.24 18.95 -6.77
CA THR A 60 -13.54 18.89 -8.06
C THR A 60 -12.44 19.95 -8.15
N GLN A 61 -12.65 21.11 -7.53
CA GLN A 61 -11.65 22.18 -7.48
C GLN A 61 -10.64 21.99 -6.33
N ASN A 62 -11.10 21.50 -5.17
CA ASN A 62 -10.25 21.28 -3.99
C ASN A 62 -10.64 19.98 -3.25
N PRO A 63 -10.08 18.83 -3.63
CA PRO A 63 -10.38 17.56 -2.98
C PRO A 63 -9.71 17.42 -1.60
N GLU A 64 -8.86 18.35 -1.16
CA GLU A 64 -8.26 18.33 0.19
C GLU A 64 -9.21 18.94 1.24
N TYR A 65 -10.34 19.51 0.83
CA TYR A 65 -11.28 20.17 1.73
C TYR A 65 -12.14 19.16 2.51
N TYR A 66 -11.56 18.59 3.55
CA TYR A 66 -12.15 17.50 4.35
C TYR A 66 -13.52 17.80 4.95
N THR A 67 -13.79 19.05 5.36
CA THR A 67 -15.10 19.44 5.89
C THR A 67 -16.22 19.20 4.88
N ILE A 68 -15.95 19.43 3.60
CA ILE A 68 -16.92 19.23 2.53
C ILE A 68 -17.13 17.74 2.24
N TRP A 69 -16.08 16.91 2.32
CA TRP A 69 -16.23 15.46 2.29
C TRP A 69 -17.11 14.94 3.43
N ASN A 70 -16.92 15.45 4.64
CA ASN A 70 -17.73 15.08 5.79
C ASN A 70 -19.20 15.46 5.58
N TYR A 71 -19.45 16.67 5.08
CA TYR A 71 -20.82 17.10 4.82
C TYR A 71 -21.47 16.33 3.67
N ARG A 72 -20.73 16.03 2.59
CA ARG A 72 -21.19 15.16 1.50
C ARG A 72 -21.65 13.79 2.04
N ARG A 73 -20.92 13.21 3.00
CA ARG A 73 -21.36 11.96 3.68
C ARG A 73 -22.64 12.15 4.47
N LEU A 74 -22.81 13.28 5.18
CA LEU A 74 -24.06 13.56 5.91
C LEU A 74 -25.27 13.62 4.96
N ILE A 75 -25.11 14.25 3.79
CA ILE A 75 -26.16 14.28 2.76
C ILE A 75 -26.48 12.86 2.30
N LEU A 76 -25.48 12.07 1.91
CA LEU A 76 -25.68 10.68 1.47
C LEU A 76 -26.32 9.81 2.55
N GLN A 77 -25.90 9.95 3.81
CA GLN A 77 -26.50 9.24 4.94
C GLN A 77 -27.97 9.62 5.14
N HIS A 78 -28.31 10.90 4.98
CA HIS A 78 -29.69 11.36 5.04
C HIS A 78 -30.54 10.74 3.92
N VAL A 79 -30.03 10.72 2.70
CA VAL A 79 -30.69 10.08 1.54
C VAL A 79 -30.85 8.58 1.78
N PHE A 80 -29.78 7.86 2.14
CA PHE A 80 -29.86 6.41 2.41
C PHE A 80 -30.86 6.08 3.53
N ALA A 81 -30.90 6.87 4.60
CA ALA A 81 -31.86 6.65 5.67
C ALA A 81 -33.31 6.86 5.20
N ARG A 82 -33.55 7.83 4.32
CA ARG A 82 -34.86 8.07 3.72
C ARG A 82 -35.27 6.93 2.79
N GLU A 83 -34.40 6.51 1.88
CA GLU A 83 -34.70 5.43 0.93
C GLU A 83 -34.97 4.10 1.65
N LEU A 84 -34.16 3.78 2.68
CA LEU A 84 -34.33 2.56 3.47
C LEU A 84 -35.56 2.58 4.41
N ALA A 85 -36.11 3.76 4.69
CA ALA A 85 -37.33 3.93 5.49
C ALA A 85 -38.60 4.06 4.64
N ALA A 86 -38.47 4.25 3.32
CA ALA A 86 -39.61 4.32 2.42
C ALA A 86 -40.21 2.91 2.23
N ASP A 87 -41.45 2.74 2.68
CA ASP A 87 -42.22 1.48 2.61
C ASP A 87 -42.95 1.30 1.26
N GLU A 88 -42.64 2.11 0.24
CA GLU A 88 -43.47 2.18 -0.97
C GLU A 88 -43.02 1.27 -2.11
N ALA A 89 -44.01 0.63 -2.74
CA ALA A 89 -43.86 -0.15 -3.96
C ALA A 89 -43.28 0.73 -5.09
N PRO A 90 -42.44 0.18 -5.98
CA PRO A 90 -41.74 0.94 -7.01
C PRO A 90 -42.70 1.71 -7.91
N SER A 91 -42.35 2.96 -8.24
CA SER A 91 -43.08 3.77 -9.20
C SER A 91 -42.95 3.21 -10.62
N GLU A 92 -43.86 3.56 -11.54
CA GLU A 92 -43.83 3.06 -12.94
C GLU A 92 -42.52 3.39 -13.69
N GLN A 93 -41.78 4.42 -13.25
CA GLN A 93 -40.45 4.77 -13.79
C GLN A 93 -39.35 3.84 -13.25
N ASP A 94 -39.52 3.30 -12.04
CA ASP A 94 -38.59 2.36 -11.41
C ASP A 94 -38.67 0.96 -12.05
N ALA A 95 -39.81 0.59 -12.65
CA ALA A 95 -40.01 -0.71 -13.28
C ALA A 95 -39.01 -1.02 -14.42
N ALA A 96 -38.50 0.00 -15.12
CA ALA A 96 -37.50 -0.17 -16.18
C ALA A 96 -36.07 -0.40 -15.62
N ALA A 97 -35.73 0.19 -14.47
CA ALA A 97 -34.48 -0.05 -13.74
C ALA A 97 -34.51 -1.37 -12.96
N VAL A 98 -35.69 -1.74 -12.44
CA VAL A 98 -35.97 -3.04 -11.80
C VAL A 98 -35.67 -4.21 -12.72
N SER A 99 -35.80 -4.07 -14.04
CA SER A 99 -35.46 -5.12 -15.02
C SER A 99 -33.97 -5.54 -15.02
N GLN A 100 -33.06 -4.66 -14.58
CA GLN A 100 -31.66 -5.03 -14.28
C GLN A 100 -31.47 -5.52 -12.84
N ALA A 101 -32.26 -5.01 -11.89
CA ALA A 101 -32.25 -5.41 -10.48
C ALA A 101 -32.77 -6.84 -10.23
N ASP A 102 -33.68 -7.34 -11.09
CA ASP A 102 -34.22 -8.70 -11.08
C ASP A 102 -33.12 -9.78 -11.20
N LYS A 103 -31.93 -9.44 -11.73
CA LYS A 103 -30.80 -10.39 -11.75
C LYS A 103 -30.09 -10.55 -10.39
N ALA A 104 -30.28 -9.63 -9.45
CA ALA A 104 -29.64 -9.63 -8.13
C ALA A 104 -30.62 -9.83 -6.95
N GLY A 105 -31.93 -9.75 -7.18
CA GLY A 105 -32.95 -9.98 -6.14
C GLY A 105 -32.92 -8.96 -4.99
N LEU A 106 -32.48 -7.72 -5.25
CA LEU A 106 -32.40 -6.67 -4.24
C LEU A 106 -33.76 -5.97 -4.06
N PRO A 107 -34.18 -5.66 -2.82
CA PRO A 107 -35.28 -4.74 -2.54
C PRO A 107 -35.06 -3.37 -3.22
N PRO A 108 -36.12 -2.68 -3.67
CA PRO A 108 -36.01 -1.38 -4.35
C PRO A 108 -35.15 -0.35 -3.59
N ALA A 109 -35.34 -0.21 -2.28
CA ALA A 109 -34.55 0.70 -1.46
C ALA A 109 -33.04 0.36 -1.44
N GLN A 110 -32.68 -0.93 -1.41
CA GLN A 110 -31.28 -1.35 -1.49
C GLN A 110 -30.69 -1.20 -2.89
N HIS A 111 -31.53 -1.31 -3.93
CA HIS A 111 -31.13 -1.00 -5.30
C HIS A 111 -30.75 0.47 -5.43
N GLU A 112 -31.57 1.39 -4.88
CA GLU A 112 -31.29 2.82 -4.91
C GLU A 112 -29.99 3.17 -4.17
N VAL A 113 -29.79 2.60 -2.97
CA VAL A 113 -28.52 2.75 -2.23
C VAL A 113 -27.33 2.26 -3.06
N LEU A 114 -27.45 1.13 -3.76
CA LEU A 114 -26.40 0.60 -4.64
C LEU A 114 -26.10 1.54 -5.82
N LEU A 115 -27.13 2.12 -6.44
CA LEU A 115 -26.97 3.07 -7.55
C LEU A 115 -26.21 4.31 -7.10
N LEU A 116 -26.66 4.96 -6.02
CA LEU A 116 -26.00 6.16 -5.47
C LEU A 116 -24.54 5.89 -5.08
N ILE A 117 -24.25 4.72 -4.48
CA ILE A 117 -22.86 4.33 -4.17
C ILE A 117 -22.05 4.17 -5.45
N LYS A 118 -22.58 3.51 -6.49
CA LYS A 118 -21.86 3.32 -7.76
C LYS A 118 -21.59 4.66 -8.45
N GLU A 119 -22.57 5.55 -8.50
CA GLU A 119 -22.43 6.88 -9.08
C GLU A 119 -21.36 7.69 -8.35
N ASP A 120 -21.36 7.67 -7.02
CA ASP A 120 -20.37 8.41 -6.24
C ASP A 120 -18.96 7.78 -6.35
N LEU A 121 -18.86 6.46 -6.44
CA LEU A 121 -17.61 5.77 -6.78
C LEU A 121 -17.09 6.16 -8.18
N GLN A 122 -17.96 6.41 -9.16
CA GLN A 122 -17.58 6.93 -10.48
C GLN A 122 -17.12 8.39 -10.41
N PHE A 123 -17.80 9.23 -9.63
CA PHE A 123 -17.38 10.61 -9.39
C PHE A 123 -15.95 10.72 -8.85
N LEU A 124 -15.53 9.78 -7.99
CA LEU A 124 -14.17 9.76 -7.45
C LEU A 124 -13.08 9.42 -8.48
N ILE A 125 -13.39 8.74 -9.58
CA ILE A 125 -12.38 8.29 -10.56
C ILE A 125 -11.56 9.45 -11.16
N PRO A 126 -12.17 10.49 -11.76
CA PRO A 126 -11.41 11.62 -12.29
C PRO A 126 -10.59 12.33 -11.21
N LEU A 127 -11.13 12.47 -9.99
CA LEU A 127 -10.41 13.07 -8.87
C LEU A 127 -9.19 12.24 -8.49
N LEU A 128 -9.32 10.91 -8.43
CA LEU A 128 -8.25 10.02 -8.05
C LEU A 128 -7.13 10.01 -9.11
N LYS A 129 -7.47 10.12 -10.40
CA LYS A 129 -6.49 10.26 -11.48
C LYS A 129 -5.70 11.55 -11.38
N GLN A 130 -6.34 12.64 -10.99
CA GLN A 130 -5.70 13.96 -10.88
C GLN A 130 -4.94 14.14 -9.56
N TYR A 131 -5.47 13.59 -8.46
CA TYR A 131 -4.96 13.74 -7.10
C TYR A 131 -4.78 12.37 -6.41
N PRO A 132 -3.92 11.48 -6.94
CA PRO A 132 -3.78 10.10 -6.48
C PRO A 132 -3.25 9.94 -5.05
N LYS A 133 -2.81 11.05 -4.43
CA LYS A 133 -2.24 11.12 -3.06
C LYS A 133 -3.10 11.95 -2.10
N CYS A 134 -4.31 12.34 -2.51
CA CYS A 134 -5.25 13.01 -1.60
C CYS A 134 -5.87 11.96 -0.67
N TYR A 135 -5.65 12.12 0.64
CA TYR A 135 -6.17 11.23 1.67
C TYR A 135 -7.70 11.10 1.60
N TRP A 136 -8.39 12.21 1.35
CA TRP A 136 -9.85 12.26 1.47
C TRP A 136 -10.58 11.56 0.34
N ILE A 137 -9.98 11.47 -0.85
CA ILE A 137 -10.53 10.67 -1.95
C ILE A 137 -10.52 9.19 -1.57
N TRP A 138 -9.37 8.66 -1.13
CA TRP A 138 -9.25 7.27 -0.68
C TRP A 138 -10.16 7.00 0.52
N ASN A 139 -10.17 7.89 1.51
CA ASN A 139 -11.01 7.74 2.70
C ASN A 139 -12.50 7.75 2.38
N HIS A 140 -12.96 8.61 1.44
CA HIS A 140 -14.34 8.63 1.00
C HIS A 140 -14.71 7.38 0.21
N ARG A 141 -13.79 6.88 -0.61
CA ARG A 141 -13.97 5.61 -1.33
C ARG A 141 -14.14 4.41 -0.40
N SER A 142 -13.27 4.27 0.59
CA SER A 142 -13.40 3.26 1.67
C SER A 142 -14.72 3.39 2.42
N TRP A 143 -15.14 4.62 2.73
CA TRP A 143 -16.42 4.88 3.40
C TRP A 143 -17.64 4.45 2.57
N LEU A 144 -17.64 4.71 1.25
CA LEU A 144 -18.72 4.26 0.35
C LEU A 144 -18.84 2.74 0.35
N LEU A 145 -17.72 2.03 0.28
CA LEU A 145 -17.71 0.56 0.27
C LEU A 145 -18.07 -0.04 1.62
N GLY A 146 -17.63 0.57 2.73
CA GLY A 146 -18.08 0.20 4.07
C GLY A 146 -19.59 0.42 4.26
N THR A 147 -20.13 1.49 3.65
CA THR A 147 -21.57 1.76 3.63
C THR A 147 -22.31 0.72 2.80
N ALA A 148 -21.77 0.31 1.65
CA ALA A 148 -22.31 -0.80 0.86
C ALA A 148 -22.35 -2.11 1.67
N THR A 149 -21.27 -2.46 2.37
CA THR A 149 -21.22 -3.63 3.25
C THR A 149 -22.25 -3.56 4.38
N LYS A 150 -22.59 -2.37 4.87
CA LYS A 150 -23.58 -2.20 5.94
C LYS A 150 -25.03 -2.36 5.45
N HIS A 151 -25.33 -1.88 4.25
CA HIS A 151 -26.70 -1.71 3.78
C HIS A 151 -27.13 -2.68 2.68
N LEU A 152 -26.18 -3.38 2.04
CA LEU A 152 -26.45 -4.32 0.97
C LEU A 152 -26.15 -5.77 1.40
N PRO A 153 -26.78 -6.77 0.78
CA PRO A 153 -26.41 -8.17 0.97
C PRO A 153 -24.94 -8.44 0.63
N ALA A 154 -24.34 -9.41 1.32
CA ALA A 154 -22.91 -9.72 1.22
C ALA A 154 -22.44 -9.96 -0.24
N HIS A 155 -23.23 -10.68 -1.04
CA HIS A 155 -22.92 -10.96 -2.46
C HIS A 155 -22.86 -9.69 -3.33
N SER A 156 -23.69 -8.69 -3.03
CA SER A 156 -23.70 -7.41 -3.74
C SER A 156 -22.55 -6.52 -3.30
N ALA A 157 -22.27 -6.47 -1.99
CA ALA A 157 -21.15 -5.72 -1.44
C ALA A 157 -19.80 -6.27 -1.92
N VAL A 158 -19.58 -7.60 -1.90
CA VAL A 158 -18.31 -8.21 -2.33
C VAL A 158 -18.04 -7.96 -3.81
N THR A 159 -19.08 -7.87 -4.65
CA THR A 159 -18.93 -7.51 -6.07
C THR A 159 -18.34 -6.12 -6.24
N LEU A 160 -18.73 -5.14 -5.41
CA LEU A 160 -18.13 -3.81 -5.42
C LEU A 160 -16.66 -3.87 -5.00
N TRP A 161 -16.33 -4.57 -3.90
CA TRP A 161 -14.96 -4.75 -3.45
C TRP A 161 -14.07 -5.45 -4.50
N HIS A 162 -14.58 -6.45 -5.21
CA HIS A 162 -13.86 -7.10 -6.32
C HIS A 162 -13.50 -6.11 -7.44
N ALA A 163 -14.42 -5.20 -7.81
CA ALA A 163 -14.14 -4.19 -8.83
C ALA A 163 -12.99 -3.25 -8.44
N GLU A 164 -12.82 -3.00 -7.15
CA GLU A 164 -11.75 -2.14 -6.62
C GLU A 164 -10.35 -2.71 -6.80
N LEU A 165 -10.19 -4.04 -6.83
CA LEU A 165 -8.92 -4.66 -7.17
C LEU A 165 -8.45 -4.24 -8.56
N GLY A 166 -9.37 -4.11 -9.52
CA GLY A 166 -9.08 -3.64 -10.87
C GLY A 166 -8.64 -2.16 -10.89
N LEU A 167 -9.33 -1.31 -10.13
CA LEU A 167 -8.97 0.11 -10.00
C LEU A 167 -7.58 0.27 -9.37
N VAL A 168 -7.37 -0.31 -8.19
CA VAL A 168 -6.12 -0.13 -7.44
C VAL A 168 -4.93 -0.72 -8.20
N SER A 169 -5.12 -1.83 -8.93
CA SER A 169 -4.08 -2.38 -9.80
C SER A 169 -3.67 -1.40 -10.91
N LYS A 170 -4.62 -0.68 -11.52
CA LYS A 170 -4.32 0.37 -12.50
C LYS A 170 -3.59 1.55 -11.87
N MET A 171 -4.02 1.98 -10.68
CA MET A 171 -3.37 3.08 -9.95
C MET A 171 -1.92 2.76 -9.57
N LEU A 172 -1.67 1.54 -9.08
CA LEU A 172 -0.32 1.06 -8.77
C LEU A 172 0.53 0.79 -10.03
N GLY A 173 -0.10 0.56 -11.18
CA GLY A 173 0.59 0.55 -12.47
C GLY A 173 1.11 1.93 -12.89
N LEU A 174 0.44 3.01 -12.47
CA LEU A 174 0.85 4.40 -12.77
C LEU A 174 1.87 4.94 -11.75
N ASP A 175 1.67 4.66 -10.46
CA ASP A 175 2.62 4.97 -9.39
C ASP A 175 2.74 3.76 -8.47
N SER A 176 3.75 2.91 -8.74
CA SER A 176 3.99 1.68 -7.99
C SER A 176 4.40 1.93 -6.54
N ARG A 177 4.75 3.16 -6.18
CA ARG A 177 5.15 3.56 -4.84
C ARG A 177 4.05 4.33 -4.10
N ASN A 178 2.86 4.43 -4.68
CA ASN A 178 1.72 5.08 -4.02
C ASN A 178 1.26 4.26 -2.80
N PHE A 179 1.65 4.72 -1.60
CA PHE A 179 1.32 4.03 -0.35
C PHE A 179 -0.18 4.03 -0.04
N HIS A 180 -0.95 5.02 -0.53
CA HIS A 180 -2.42 4.99 -0.40
C HIS A 180 -3.00 3.85 -1.23
N GLY A 181 -2.51 3.67 -2.46
CA GLY A 181 -2.92 2.55 -3.31
C GLY A 181 -2.62 1.19 -2.66
N TRP A 182 -1.41 1.01 -2.11
CA TRP A 182 -1.07 -0.23 -1.40
C TRP A 182 -1.89 -0.43 -0.12
N GLY A 183 -2.12 0.62 0.67
CA GLY A 183 -2.97 0.57 1.85
C GLY A 183 -4.41 0.21 1.51
N TYR A 184 -4.97 0.86 0.50
CA TYR A 184 -6.31 0.60 0.00
C TYR A 184 -6.46 -0.81 -0.57
N ARG A 185 -5.45 -1.32 -1.31
CA ARG A 185 -5.46 -2.71 -1.80
C ARG A 185 -5.58 -3.71 -0.65
N ARG A 186 -4.82 -3.52 0.44
CA ARG A 186 -4.91 -4.38 1.62
C ARG A 186 -6.28 -4.32 2.28
N GLU A 187 -6.87 -3.13 2.38
CA GLU A 187 -8.24 -2.96 2.88
C GLU A 187 -9.25 -3.73 2.03
N VAL A 188 -9.18 -3.58 0.70
CA VAL A 188 -10.05 -4.27 -0.26
C VAL A 188 -9.94 -5.78 -0.11
N VAL A 189 -8.72 -6.33 -0.09
CA VAL A 189 -8.47 -7.77 0.10
C VAL A 189 -9.10 -8.26 1.40
N LEU A 190 -8.84 -7.57 2.53
CA LEU A 190 -9.40 -7.96 3.82
C LEU A 190 -10.93 -7.92 3.84
N ALA A 191 -11.54 -6.94 3.19
CA ALA A 191 -13.00 -6.84 3.08
C ALA A 191 -13.58 -8.00 2.27
N ILE A 192 -12.94 -8.38 1.17
CA ILE A 192 -13.34 -9.53 0.34
C ILE A 192 -13.27 -10.82 1.14
N GLU A 193 -12.12 -11.10 1.77
CA GLU A 193 -11.93 -12.32 2.55
C GLU A 193 -12.97 -12.44 3.68
N ARG A 194 -13.26 -11.33 4.37
CA ARG A 194 -14.27 -11.28 5.43
C ARG A 194 -15.68 -11.57 4.89
N LEU A 195 -16.06 -10.98 3.77
CA LEU A 195 -17.40 -11.14 3.21
C LEU A 195 -17.60 -12.53 2.60
N SER A 196 -16.58 -13.08 1.95
CA SER A 196 -16.59 -14.43 1.39
C SER A 196 -16.60 -15.51 2.47
N SER A 197 -16.04 -15.24 3.66
CA SER A 197 -16.04 -16.20 4.78
C SER A 197 -17.40 -16.32 5.49
N ASN A 198 -18.26 -15.31 5.35
CA ASN A 198 -19.55 -15.21 6.06
C ASN A 198 -20.75 -15.61 5.18
N GLY A 199 -20.53 -16.12 3.97
CA GLY A 199 -21.61 -16.56 3.08
C GLY A 199 -22.06 -17.99 3.36
N ASP A 200 -23.37 -18.23 3.39
CA ASP A 200 -24.01 -19.55 3.56
C ASP A 200 -23.87 -20.49 2.33
N GLY A 201 -23.00 -20.14 1.37
CA GLY A 201 -22.76 -20.92 0.15
C GLY A 201 -21.71 -22.01 0.35
N GLU A 202 -21.82 -23.10 -0.41
CA GLU A 202 -20.86 -24.20 -0.43
C GLU A 202 -19.42 -23.68 -0.49
N LYS A 203 -18.62 -24.09 0.51
CA LYS A 203 -17.19 -23.80 0.57
C LYS A 203 -16.51 -24.47 -0.61
N GLU A 204 -16.42 -23.78 -1.75
CA GLU A 204 -15.38 -24.10 -2.72
C GLU A 204 -14.04 -23.97 -2.00
N SER A 205 -13.33 -25.10 -1.93
CA SER A 205 -12.06 -25.24 -1.24
C SER A 205 -11.04 -24.25 -1.84
N GLY A 206 -10.84 -23.11 -1.18
CA GLY A 206 -9.86 -22.07 -1.57
C GLY A 206 -10.42 -20.66 -1.84
N SER A 207 -11.74 -20.43 -1.86
CA SER A 207 -12.33 -19.15 -2.32
C SER A 207 -12.27 -17.97 -1.33
N GLY A 208 -12.07 -18.23 -0.03
CA GLY A 208 -12.09 -17.19 1.01
C GLY A 208 -10.77 -16.51 1.33
N ASN A 209 -9.63 -17.05 0.88
CA ASN A 209 -8.29 -16.55 1.22
C ASN A 209 -7.54 -16.09 -0.04
N MET A 210 -7.16 -14.82 -0.09
CA MET A 210 -6.52 -14.19 -1.24
C MET A 210 -4.99 -14.16 -1.12
N VAL A 211 -4.40 -14.77 -0.08
CA VAL A 211 -2.94 -14.70 0.15
C VAL A 211 -2.12 -15.17 -1.05
N GLU A 212 -2.56 -16.21 -1.75
CA GLU A 212 -1.90 -16.74 -2.95
C GLU A 212 -1.94 -15.74 -4.11
N SER A 213 -3.10 -15.15 -4.39
CA SER A 213 -3.27 -14.21 -5.49
C SER A 213 -2.57 -12.88 -5.20
N GLU A 214 -2.54 -12.44 -3.95
CA GLU A 214 -1.77 -11.27 -3.52
C GLU A 214 -0.26 -11.52 -3.57
N PHE A 215 0.20 -12.72 -3.17
CA PHE A 215 1.61 -13.08 -3.31
C PHE A 215 2.03 -13.10 -4.78
N ALA A 216 1.22 -13.69 -5.66
CA ALA A 216 1.44 -13.65 -7.11
C ALA A 216 1.42 -12.21 -7.67
N TYR A 217 0.55 -11.34 -7.13
CA TYR A 217 0.53 -9.92 -7.49
C TYR A 217 1.84 -9.22 -7.11
N THR A 218 2.42 -9.50 -5.93
CA THR A 218 3.74 -8.95 -5.57
C THR A 218 4.83 -9.42 -6.53
N THR A 219 4.84 -10.70 -6.92
CA THR A 219 5.77 -11.23 -7.92
C THR A 219 5.68 -10.47 -9.23
N LYS A 220 4.46 -10.26 -9.75
CA LYS A 220 4.22 -9.47 -10.97
C LYS A 220 4.74 -8.04 -10.85
N MET A 221 4.51 -7.38 -9.71
CA MET A 221 4.91 -6.00 -9.47
C MET A 221 6.43 -5.82 -9.28
N ILE A 222 7.12 -6.86 -8.80
CA ILE A 222 8.58 -6.92 -8.70
C ILE A 222 9.19 -7.16 -10.09
N GLN A 223 8.63 -8.10 -10.86
CA GLN A 223 9.09 -8.38 -12.22
C GLN A 223 8.95 -7.19 -13.16
N SER A 224 7.94 -6.34 -12.97
CA SER A 224 7.77 -5.12 -13.77
C SER A 224 8.69 -3.98 -13.33
N ASN A 225 9.09 -3.94 -12.07
CA ASN A 225 9.97 -2.92 -11.52
C ASN A 225 10.69 -3.48 -10.28
N LEU A 226 11.95 -3.87 -10.47
CA LEU A 226 12.77 -4.47 -9.42
C LEU A 226 12.93 -3.54 -8.20
N SER A 227 12.91 -2.22 -8.42
CA SER A 227 13.02 -1.18 -7.40
C SER A 227 11.72 -0.85 -6.67
N ASN A 228 10.69 -1.68 -6.83
CA ASN A 228 9.41 -1.48 -6.17
C ASN A 228 9.45 -1.92 -4.70
N PHE A 229 9.99 -1.05 -3.83
CA PHE A 229 10.03 -1.26 -2.39
C PHE A 229 8.68 -1.70 -1.79
N SER A 230 7.58 -1.10 -2.25
CA SER A 230 6.25 -1.40 -1.72
C SER A 230 5.81 -2.83 -2.03
N ALA A 231 6.20 -3.38 -3.19
CA ALA A 231 5.91 -4.77 -3.54
C ALA A 231 6.76 -5.74 -2.71
N TRP A 232 8.05 -5.46 -2.54
CA TRP A 232 8.93 -6.24 -1.65
C TRP A 232 8.45 -6.24 -0.20
N HIS A 233 8.09 -5.07 0.31
CA HIS A 233 7.52 -4.94 1.65
C HIS A 233 6.20 -5.71 1.80
N TYR A 234 5.30 -5.62 0.82
CA TYR A 234 4.05 -6.35 0.92
C TYR A 234 4.27 -7.87 0.80
N ARG A 235 5.22 -8.30 -0.03
CA ARG A 235 5.64 -9.70 -0.13
C ARG A 235 6.12 -10.23 1.22
N SER A 236 6.97 -9.47 1.93
CA SER A 236 7.47 -9.85 3.25
C SER A 236 6.34 -10.00 4.29
N GLN A 237 5.27 -9.21 4.17
CA GLN A 237 4.11 -9.33 5.05
C GLN A 237 3.21 -10.54 4.72
N LEU A 238 3.20 -11.00 3.47
CA LEU A 238 2.36 -12.12 3.02
C LEU A 238 2.99 -13.48 3.31
N ILE A 239 4.32 -13.61 3.31
CA ILE A 239 5.03 -14.89 3.43
C ILE A 239 4.56 -15.73 4.64
N PRO A 240 4.53 -15.19 5.88
CA PRO A 240 4.16 -16.01 7.03
C PRO A 240 2.72 -16.56 6.94
N ARG A 241 1.79 -15.69 6.50
CA ARG A 241 0.39 -16.06 6.26
C ARG A 241 0.27 -17.09 5.13
N LEU A 242 1.06 -16.95 4.06
CA LEU A 242 1.08 -17.87 2.93
C LEU A 242 1.48 -19.27 3.38
N LEU A 243 2.62 -19.38 4.06
CA LEU A 243 3.15 -20.66 4.58
C LEU A 243 2.19 -21.31 5.56
N SER A 244 1.58 -20.51 6.45
CA SER A 244 0.59 -20.99 7.40
C SER A 244 -0.67 -21.51 6.68
N SER A 245 -1.15 -20.77 5.66
CA SER A 245 -2.33 -21.20 4.89
C SER A 245 -2.11 -22.48 4.08
N ARG A 246 -0.86 -22.76 3.70
CA ARG A 246 -0.46 -24.00 3.02
C ARG A 246 -0.26 -25.17 3.98
N ASN A 247 -0.34 -24.97 5.29
CA ASN A 247 0.10 -25.94 6.30
C ASN A 247 1.53 -26.46 6.01
N ALA A 248 2.42 -25.56 5.60
CA ALA A 248 3.77 -25.91 5.17
C ALA A 248 4.58 -26.49 6.34
N ASP A 249 5.14 -27.68 6.13
CA ASP A 249 6.08 -28.31 7.05
C ASP A 249 7.46 -27.61 7.02
N THR A 250 8.34 -28.02 7.94
CA THR A 250 9.68 -27.41 8.06
C THR A 250 10.48 -27.47 6.76
N LYS A 251 10.40 -28.60 6.04
CA LYS A 251 11.14 -28.78 4.78
C LYS A 251 10.62 -27.83 3.70
N THR A 252 9.30 -27.74 3.54
CA THR A 252 8.65 -26.83 2.57
C THR A 252 8.97 -25.37 2.88
N ARG A 253 8.98 -25.00 4.17
CA ARG A 253 9.37 -23.65 4.62
C ARG A 253 10.84 -23.34 4.30
N GLN A 254 11.73 -24.31 4.48
CA GLN A 254 13.14 -24.16 4.15
C GLN A 254 13.34 -23.99 2.64
N GLU A 255 12.74 -24.85 1.81
CA GLU A 255 12.78 -24.75 0.35
C GLU A 255 12.23 -23.41 -0.15
N PHE A 256 11.16 -22.92 0.47
CA PHE A 256 10.59 -21.61 0.17
C PHE A 256 11.56 -20.47 0.51
N LEU A 257 12.17 -20.50 1.69
CA LEU A 257 13.13 -19.49 2.13
C LEU A 257 14.39 -19.49 1.23
N ASP A 258 14.89 -20.67 0.88
CA ASP A 258 16.01 -20.82 -0.06
C ASP A 258 15.70 -20.21 -1.43
N ALA A 259 14.48 -20.42 -1.95
CA ALA A 259 14.04 -19.81 -3.20
C ALA A 259 13.91 -18.28 -3.11
N GLU A 260 13.46 -17.74 -1.97
CA GLU A 260 13.41 -16.28 -1.75
C GLU A 260 14.81 -15.66 -1.65
N PHE A 261 15.76 -16.36 -1.03
CA PHE A 261 17.17 -15.96 -1.05
C PHE A 261 17.74 -15.96 -2.47
N GLU A 262 17.51 -17.03 -3.25
CA GLU A 262 17.96 -17.08 -4.65
C GLU A 262 17.35 -15.94 -5.48
N LEU A 263 16.07 -15.62 -5.28
CA LEU A 263 15.40 -14.51 -5.93
C LEU A 263 16.07 -13.17 -5.59
N ILE A 264 16.26 -12.87 -4.31
CA ILE A 264 16.81 -11.57 -3.91
C ILE A 264 18.30 -11.46 -4.24
N THR A 265 19.06 -12.54 -4.18
CA THR A 265 20.48 -12.56 -4.54
C THR A 265 20.65 -12.25 -6.03
N ARG A 266 19.85 -12.87 -6.91
CA ARG A 266 19.86 -12.50 -8.35
C ARG A 266 19.50 -11.04 -8.58
N ALA A 267 18.53 -10.51 -7.82
CA ALA A 267 18.16 -9.11 -7.90
C ALA A 267 19.32 -8.19 -7.47
N LEU A 268 20.00 -8.52 -6.38
CA LEU A 268 21.16 -7.76 -5.87
C LEU A 268 22.35 -7.79 -6.83
N TYR A 269 22.63 -8.91 -7.50
CA TYR A 269 23.64 -8.95 -8.57
C TYR A 269 23.23 -8.12 -9.79
N THR A 270 21.93 -7.87 -9.99
CA THR A 270 21.46 -7.01 -11.08
C THR A 270 21.62 -5.53 -10.74
N ASP A 271 21.28 -5.14 -9.51
CA ASP A 271 21.45 -3.76 -9.03
C ASP A 271 21.80 -3.71 -7.53
N PRO A 272 23.10 -3.75 -7.17
CA PRO A 272 23.52 -3.69 -5.78
C PRO A 272 23.31 -2.31 -5.16
N TYR A 273 22.96 -1.26 -5.93
CA TYR A 273 22.74 0.09 -5.40
C TYR A 273 21.30 0.32 -4.95
N ASP A 274 20.38 -0.57 -5.31
CA ASP A 274 18.99 -0.46 -4.92
C ASP A 274 18.78 -0.86 -3.45
N GLN A 275 18.59 0.16 -2.61
CA GLN A 275 18.32 -0.01 -1.19
C GLN A 275 17.13 -0.94 -0.89
N SER A 276 16.15 -1.02 -1.79
CA SER A 276 14.92 -1.78 -1.59
C SER A 276 15.22 -3.27 -1.51
N LEU A 277 16.18 -3.71 -2.31
CA LEU A 277 16.61 -5.11 -2.38
C LEU A 277 17.34 -5.50 -1.09
N TRP A 278 18.22 -4.63 -0.60
CA TRP A 278 18.91 -4.84 0.67
C TRP A 278 17.95 -4.89 1.85
N PHE A 279 16.91 -4.05 1.89
CA PHE A 279 15.91 -4.12 2.95
C PHE A 279 15.11 -5.45 2.92
N TYR A 280 14.84 -5.99 1.73
CA TYR A 280 14.19 -7.30 1.63
C TYR A 280 15.13 -8.44 2.03
N HIS A 281 16.41 -8.38 1.61
CA HIS A 281 17.45 -9.32 2.04
C HIS A 281 17.62 -9.31 3.56
N GLN A 282 17.70 -8.13 4.17
CA GLN A 282 17.76 -7.95 5.62
C GLN A 282 16.52 -8.51 6.32
N TYR A 283 15.32 -8.36 5.74
CA TYR A 283 14.12 -9.00 6.26
C TYR A 283 14.29 -10.52 6.32
N LEU A 284 14.69 -11.18 5.23
CA LEU A 284 14.92 -12.63 5.20
C LEU A 284 15.99 -13.05 6.22
N MET A 285 17.08 -12.30 6.31
CA MET A 285 18.12 -12.55 7.32
C MET A 285 17.62 -12.37 8.75
N ALA A 286 16.68 -11.44 8.98
CA ALA A 286 16.09 -11.23 10.30
C ALA A 286 15.13 -12.36 10.70
N THR A 287 14.48 -13.05 9.75
CA THR A 287 13.60 -14.20 10.06
C THR A 287 14.37 -15.41 10.59
N LEU A 288 15.69 -15.46 10.37
CA LEU A 288 16.58 -16.49 10.93
C LEU A 288 16.99 -16.21 12.38
N SER A 289 16.78 -14.99 12.89
CA SER A 289 17.22 -14.61 14.24
C SER A 289 16.18 -14.99 15.30
N PRO A 290 16.56 -15.76 16.34
CA PRO A 290 15.65 -16.14 17.42
C PRO A 290 15.34 -14.96 18.35
N ALA A 291 16.09 -13.85 18.25
CA ALA A 291 15.89 -12.66 19.05
C ALA A 291 14.65 -11.85 18.62
N ASN A 292 14.15 -12.06 17.39
CA ASN A 292 13.00 -11.31 16.88
C ASN A 292 11.66 -11.95 17.30
N LYS A 293 11.26 -11.71 18.55
CA LYS A 293 10.02 -12.26 19.13
C LYS A 293 8.72 -11.81 18.44
N GLN A 294 8.79 -10.79 17.57
CA GLN A 294 7.63 -10.22 16.88
C GLN A 294 7.47 -10.73 15.44
N ALA A 295 8.49 -11.38 14.87
CA ALA A 295 8.39 -11.95 13.54
C ALA A 295 7.59 -13.25 13.58
N GLU A 296 6.54 -13.34 12.76
CA GLU A 296 5.94 -14.64 12.47
C GLU A 296 6.99 -15.53 11.78
N PRO A 297 7.19 -16.77 12.24
CA PRO A 297 8.27 -17.61 11.76
C PRO A 297 8.04 -17.97 10.29
N VAL A 298 8.98 -17.60 9.43
CA VAL A 298 9.06 -18.10 8.05
C VAL A 298 9.59 -19.54 8.07
N LEU A 299 10.69 -19.74 8.78
CA LEU A 299 11.23 -21.04 9.15
C LEU A 299 10.97 -21.27 10.65
N GLU A 300 10.64 -22.52 11.03
CA GLU A 300 10.61 -22.92 12.44
C GLU A 300 11.97 -22.65 13.11
N PRO A 301 12.07 -22.51 14.45
CA PRO A 301 13.29 -22.09 15.13
C PRO A 301 14.55 -22.80 14.62
N CYS A 302 15.34 -22.04 13.86
CA CYS A 302 16.57 -22.45 13.23
C CYS A 302 17.63 -22.67 14.33
N GLY A 303 18.21 -23.87 14.41
CA GLY A 303 19.32 -24.14 15.33
C GLY A 303 20.56 -23.32 14.98
N ARG A 304 21.47 -23.12 15.93
CA ARG A 304 22.71 -22.33 15.70
C ARG A 304 23.49 -22.78 14.45
N ALA A 305 23.60 -24.09 14.22
CA ALA A 305 24.31 -24.62 13.06
C ALA A 305 23.65 -24.23 11.72
N GLU A 306 22.32 -24.19 11.64
CA GLU A 306 21.64 -23.80 10.42
C GLU A 306 21.71 -22.28 10.22
N GLN A 307 21.65 -21.48 11.29
CA GLN A 307 21.87 -20.04 11.22
C GLN A 307 23.27 -19.72 10.69
N ALA A 308 24.30 -20.41 11.20
CA ALA A 308 25.67 -20.30 10.72
C ALA A 308 25.75 -20.62 9.22
N ARG A 309 25.15 -21.73 8.76
CA ARG A 309 25.13 -22.09 7.34
C ARG A 309 24.54 -21.00 6.44
N TYR A 310 23.41 -20.39 6.83
CA TYR A 310 22.83 -19.28 6.07
C TYR A 310 23.76 -18.05 6.08
N LEU A 311 24.30 -17.68 7.25
CA LEU A 311 25.23 -16.56 7.37
C LEU A 311 26.49 -16.76 6.51
N GLU A 312 27.10 -17.95 6.52
CA GLU A 312 28.27 -18.26 5.70
C GLU A 312 27.98 -18.17 4.20
N ARG A 313 26.82 -18.67 3.77
CA ARG A 313 26.37 -18.58 2.38
C ARG A 313 26.19 -17.14 1.95
N GLU A 314 25.44 -16.35 2.73
CA GLU A 314 25.15 -14.96 2.39
C GLU A 314 26.40 -14.07 2.50
N ILE A 315 27.28 -14.27 3.48
CA ILE A 315 28.58 -13.58 3.56
C ILE A 315 29.42 -13.89 2.31
N GLY A 316 29.46 -15.15 1.88
CA GLY A 316 30.15 -15.56 0.65
C GLY A 316 29.62 -14.82 -0.58
N SER A 317 28.31 -14.87 -0.80
CA SER A 317 27.69 -14.20 -1.96
C SER A 317 27.86 -12.68 -1.92
N VAL A 318 27.67 -12.04 -0.77
CA VAL A 318 27.84 -10.58 -0.63
C VAL A 318 29.31 -10.17 -0.81
N ARG A 319 30.27 -11.00 -0.40
CA ARG A 319 31.70 -10.76 -0.69
C ARG A 319 31.98 -10.77 -2.18
N GLU A 320 31.42 -11.73 -2.92
CA GLU A 320 31.58 -11.80 -4.37
C GLU A 320 31.00 -10.57 -5.07
N MET A 321 29.90 -10.00 -4.55
CA MET A 321 29.32 -8.76 -5.09
C MET A 321 30.25 -7.54 -5.00
N LEU A 322 31.29 -7.56 -4.16
CA LEU A 322 32.27 -6.45 -4.12
C LEU A 322 33.00 -6.30 -5.44
N GLU A 323 33.23 -7.39 -6.18
CA GLU A 323 33.93 -7.35 -7.47
C GLU A 323 33.10 -6.53 -8.48
N GLY A 324 33.53 -5.29 -8.73
CA GLY A 324 32.84 -4.35 -9.62
C GLY A 324 31.74 -3.49 -8.96
N ALA A 325 31.60 -3.54 -7.63
CA ALA A 325 30.72 -2.64 -6.88
C ALA A 325 31.36 -2.20 -5.54
N GLU A 326 32.65 -1.93 -5.56
CA GLU A 326 33.46 -1.53 -4.40
C GLU A 326 33.05 -0.18 -3.81
N ASP A 327 32.30 0.66 -4.55
CA ASP A 327 31.72 1.91 -4.06
C ASP A 327 30.29 1.74 -3.54
N CYS A 328 29.75 0.51 -3.51
CA CYS A 328 28.44 0.23 -2.96
C CYS A 328 28.46 0.02 -1.45
N LYS A 329 28.05 1.05 -0.71
CA LYS A 329 27.95 1.02 0.77
C LYS A 329 27.05 -0.10 1.34
N TYR A 330 26.07 -0.57 0.59
CA TYR A 330 25.11 -1.55 1.10
C TYR A 330 25.76 -2.93 1.25
N ILE A 331 26.71 -3.26 0.38
CA ILE A 331 27.52 -4.48 0.45
C ILE A 331 28.31 -4.51 1.75
N TYR A 332 29.08 -3.45 2.05
CA TYR A 332 29.83 -3.36 3.31
C TYR A 332 28.93 -3.38 4.55
N GLN A 333 27.76 -2.75 4.51
CA GLN A 333 26.80 -2.81 5.61
C GLN A 333 26.33 -4.25 5.87
N ALA A 334 25.97 -4.97 4.81
CA ALA A 334 25.56 -6.37 4.90
C ALA A 334 26.70 -7.26 5.41
N LEU A 335 27.93 -7.09 4.90
CA LEU A 335 29.10 -7.83 5.37
C LEU A 335 29.35 -7.63 6.86
N LEU A 336 29.35 -6.39 7.35
CA LEU A 336 29.55 -6.09 8.76
C LEU A 336 28.45 -6.67 9.64
N GLU A 337 27.18 -6.50 9.24
CA GLU A 337 26.03 -6.99 9.98
C GLU A 337 26.02 -8.53 10.08
N TYR A 338 26.20 -9.22 8.96
CA TYR A 338 26.12 -10.68 8.91
C TYR A 338 27.37 -11.33 9.52
N SER A 339 28.53 -10.73 9.36
CA SER A 339 29.75 -11.24 10.00
C SER A 339 29.70 -11.09 11.52
N GLY A 340 29.18 -9.96 12.03
CA GLY A 340 28.96 -9.79 13.46
C GLY A 340 28.02 -10.87 14.02
N ARG A 341 26.91 -11.14 13.32
CA ARG A 341 25.98 -12.22 13.69
C ARG A 341 26.61 -13.62 13.57
N TYR A 342 27.46 -13.84 12.59
CA TYR A 342 28.17 -15.11 12.43
C TYR A 342 29.07 -15.40 13.62
N LEU A 343 29.87 -14.43 14.06
CA LEU A 343 30.75 -14.57 15.23
C LEU A 343 29.98 -14.79 16.55
N GLU A 344 28.75 -14.28 16.66
CA GLU A 344 27.87 -14.58 17.81
C GLU A 344 27.39 -16.04 17.83
N VAL A 345 27.17 -16.63 16.64
CA VAL A 345 26.65 -17.99 16.46
C VAL A 345 27.77 -19.04 16.43
N GLU A 346 28.93 -18.69 15.88
CA GLU A 346 30.10 -19.56 15.67
C GLU A 346 31.40 -18.79 15.97
N ALA A 347 31.71 -18.66 17.27
CA ALA A 347 32.80 -17.81 17.75
C ALA A 347 34.20 -18.26 17.30
N GLU A 348 34.37 -19.55 16.96
CA GLU A 348 35.63 -20.13 16.48
C GLU A 348 35.62 -20.36 14.95
N GLY A 349 34.64 -19.79 14.23
CA GLY A 349 34.49 -19.97 12.79
C GLY A 349 35.57 -19.24 11.98
N GLU A 350 36.09 -19.89 10.94
CA GLU A 350 37.17 -19.35 10.09
C GLU A 350 36.65 -18.45 8.94
N LYS A 351 35.32 -18.28 8.81
CA LYS A 351 34.75 -17.58 7.64
C LYS A 351 35.10 -16.10 7.60
N VAL A 352 35.21 -15.44 8.76
CA VAL A 352 35.45 -14.00 8.85
C VAL A 352 36.37 -13.67 10.02
N THR A 353 37.32 -12.78 9.78
CA THR A 353 38.21 -12.23 10.80
C THR A 353 37.83 -10.81 11.23
N LEU A 354 38.18 -10.43 12.47
CA LEU A 354 38.01 -9.05 12.93
C LEU A 354 38.83 -8.04 12.10
N GLU A 355 39.95 -8.47 11.52
CA GLU A 355 40.77 -7.62 10.65
C GLU A 355 40.06 -7.29 9.33
N GLU A 356 39.42 -8.27 8.70
CA GLU A 356 38.58 -8.05 7.51
C GLU A 356 37.42 -7.08 7.83
N MET A 357 36.73 -7.29 8.95
CA MET A 357 35.64 -6.41 9.37
C MET A 357 36.11 -4.96 9.60
N ARG A 358 37.29 -4.75 10.20
CA ARG A 358 37.91 -3.42 10.29
C ARG A 358 38.20 -2.82 8.91
N GLY A 359 38.63 -3.64 7.96
CA GLY A 359 38.80 -3.25 6.56
C GLY A 359 37.49 -2.71 5.98
N TRP A 360 36.42 -3.51 6.02
CA TRP A 360 35.10 -3.13 5.51
C TRP A 360 34.53 -1.88 6.18
N LEU A 361 34.72 -1.72 7.48
CA LEU A 361 34.26 -0.54 8.20
C LEU A 361 34.98 0.73 7.74
N ARG A 362 36.28 0.66 7.45
CA ARG A 362 37.04 1.80 6.89
C ARG A 362 36.50 2.21 5.53
N GLU A 363 36.27 1.25 4.63
CA GLU A 363 35.69 1.53 3.31
C GLU A 363 34.29 2.14 3.42
N LEU A 364 33.42 1.55 4.25
CA LEU A 364 32.06 2.06 4.48
C LEU A 364 32.05 3.50 4.97
N ARG A 365 32.97 3.88 5.88
CA ARG A 365 33.10 5.25 6.38
C ARG A 365 33.57 6.22 5.29
N GLY A 366 34.44 5.76 4.38
CA GLY A 366 34.84 6.52 3.20
C GLY A 366 33.67 6.79 2.25
N ILE A 367 32.82 5.79 2.01
CA ILE A 367 31.71 5.85 1.05
C ILE A 367 30.47 6.56 1.61
N ASP A 368 30.18 6.45 2.92
CA ASP A 368 28.99 7.06 3.55
C ASP A 368 29.32 8.02 4.70
N PRO A 369 30.02 9.15 4.43
CA PRO A 369 30.47 10.09 5.45
C PRO A 369 29.32 10.80 6.17
N LEU A 370 28.14 10.91 5.54
CA LEU A 370 26.94 11.51 6.14
C LEU A 370 26.42 10.70 7.35
N ARG A 371 26.81 9.42 7.48
CA ARG A 371 26.39 8.52 8.56
C ARG A 371 27.55 8.14 9.48
N GLU A 372 28.63 8.90 9.48
CA GLU A 372 29.83 8.65 10.30
C GLU A 372 29.53 8.40 11.79
N GLY A 373 28.56 9.12 12.38
CA GLY A 373 28.13 8.85 13.76
C GLY A 373 27.61 7.42 13.97
N ARG A 374 26.81 6.91 13.02
CA ARG A 374 26.30 5.52 13.05
C ARG A 374 27.45 4.51 12.94
N TRP A 375 28.47 4.80 12.13
CA TRP A 375 29.59 3.88 11.93
C TRP A 375 30.52 3.81 13.13
N ARG A 376 30.75 4.93 13.85
CA ARG A 376 31.45 4.90 15.15
C ARG A 376 30.69 4.13 16.21
N ASP A 377 29.37 4.21 16.21
CA ASP A 377 28.55 3.44 17.15
C ASP A 377 28.63 1.94 16.85
N LEU A 378 28.65 1.58 15.56
CA LEU A 378 28.85 0.20 15.10
C LEU A 378 30.23 -0.34 15.50
N GLU A 379 31.30 0.44 15.27
CA GLU A 379 32.68 0.13 15.67
C GLU A 379 32.76 -0.25 17.15
N ARG A 380 32.23 0.61 18.02
CA ARG A 380 32.20 0.39 19.47
C ARG A 380 31.37 -0.84 19.86
N LYS A 381 30.23 -1.05 19.19
CA LYS A 381 29.35 -2.20 19.47
C LYS A 381 30.02 -3.53 19.12
N MET A 382 30.78 -3.56 18.02
CA MET A 382 31.42 -4.79 17.50
C MET A 382 32.84 -5.02 18.04
N GLY A 383 33.42 -4.06 18.75
CA GLY A 383 34.81 -4.15 19.23
C GLY A 383 35.84 -4.12 18.10
N LEU A 384 35.52 -3.43 17.01
CA LEU A 384 36.38 -3.27 15.84
C LEU A 384 37.37 -2.12 16.02
#